data_AF-A0A1Z5HRF1-F1
#
_entry.id   AF-A0A1Z5HRF1-F1
#
_cell.length_a   1.000
_cell.length_b   1.000
_cell.length_c   1.000
_cell.angle_alpha   90.00
_cell.angle_beta   90.00
_cell.angle_gamma   90.00
#
_symmetry.space_group_name_H-M   'P 1'
#
loop_
_entity.id
_entity.type
_entity.pdbx_description
1 polymer ?
#
loop_
_entity_poly.entity_id
_entity_poly.type
_entity_poly.pdbx_seq_one_letter_code
_entity_poly.pdbx_strand_id
1 'polypeptide(L)'
;MIIVSLGFLVQMGNFTVYGKMFPRAIILLLFLAGVGLLIKAKVNPAYSELFMEEDKLKMIVVGIISLGWVLLLKKIGFVITSFAALGVLIWILHEKRNWKNFCISFLIAAGEVAVFYLIFAKLLLVPLPSGLLF
;
A
#
# COMPACT_ATOMS: atom_id res chain seq x y z
N MET A 1 -11.25 3.42 6.84
CA MET A 1 -10.69 2.29 7.61
C MET A 1 -11.76 1.40 8.22
N ILE A 2 -12.74 1.94 8.96
CA ILE A 2 -13.81 1.15 9.59
C ILE A 2 -14.60 0.31 8.56
N ILE A 3 -15.14 0.95 7.52
CA ILE A 3 -15.92 0.24 6.47
C ILE A 3 -15.10 -0.87 5.81
N VAL A 4 -13.84 -0.58 5.48
CA VAL A 4 -12.91 -1.56 4.87
C VAL A 4 -12.67 -2.74 5.80
N SER A 5 -12.41 -2.50 7.09
CA SER A 5 -12.22 -3.57 8.08
C SER A 5 -13.47 -4.44 8.25
N LEU A 6 -14.67 -3.83 8.27
CA LEU A 6 -15.94 -4.56 8.31
C LEU A 6 -16.15 -5.38 7.04
N GLY A 7 -15.84 -4.82 5.87
CA GLY A 7 -15.90 -5.55 4.60
C GLY A 7 -14.98 -6.77 4.57
N PHE A 8 -13.75 -6.64 5.08
CA PHE A 8 -12.82 -7.77 5.18
C PHE A 8 -13.26 -8.83 6.18
N LEU A 9 -13.95 -8.48 7.27
CA LEU A 9 -14.51 -9.48 8.19
C LEU A 9 -15.50 -10.42 7.48
N VAL A 10 -16.33 -9.87 6.59
CA VAL A 10 -17.29 -10.65 5.81
C VAL A 10 -16.58 -11.55 4.79
N GLN A 11 -15.50 -11.06 4.16
CA GLN A 11 -14.74 -11.83 3.17
C GLN A 11 -13.83 -12.91 3.76
N MET A 12 -13.57 -12.88 5.08
CA MET A 12 -12.63 -13.77 5.74
C MET A 12 -13.04 -15.26 5.73
N GLY A 13 -14.25 -15.60 5.29
CA GLY A 13 -14.67 -16.94 4.86
C GLY A 13 -14.21 -18.12 5.73
N ASN A 14 -13.84 -19.23 5.09
CA ASN A 14 -13.39 -20.48 5.71
C ASN A 14 -11.86 -20.69 5.60
N PHE A 15 -11.06 -19.64 5.80
CA PHE A 15 -9.62 -19.83 6.02
C PHE A 15 -9.36 -20.75 7.22
N THR A 16 -8.22 -21.45 7.20
CA THR A 16 -7.74 -22.27 8.33
C THR A 16 -7.53 -21.41 9.58
N VAL A 17 -7.49 -22.04 10.76
CA VAL A 17 -7.29 -21.32 12.03
C VAL A 17 -6.06 -20.41 11.99
N TYR A 18 -4.94 -20.94 11.47
CA TYR A 18 -3.71 -20.17 11.28
C TYR A 18 -3.82 -19.11 10.17
N GLY A 19 -4.49 -19.43 9.05
CA GLY A 19 -4.72 -18.49 7.96
C GLY A 19 -5.56 -17.28 8.35
N LYS A 20 -6.42 -17.41 9.37
CA LYS A 20 -7.24 -16.31 9.92
C LYS A 20 -6.49 -15.44 10.91
N MET A 21 -5.41 -15.92 11.54
CA MET A 21 -4.76 -15.22 12.64
C MET A 21 -4.21 -13.87 12.21
N PHE A 22 -3.50 -13.83 11.08
CA PHE A 22 -2.91 -12.59 10.55
C PHE A 22 -3.97 -11.59 10.05
N PRO A 23 -4.90 -11.97 9.14
CA PRO A 23 -5.95 -11.05 8.69
C PRO A 23 -6.79 -10.49 9.83
N ARG A 24 -7.11 -11.30 10.84
CA ARG A 24 -7.91 -10.88 11.99
C ARG A 24 -7.20 -9.84 12.85
N ALA A 25 -5.89 -9.98 13.05
CA ALA A 25 -5.08 -8.98 13.74
C ALA A 25 -5.05 -7.66 12.97
N ILE A 26 -4.82 -7.69 11.66
CA ILE A 26 -4.81 -6.50 10.81
C ILE A 26 -6.18 -5.81 10.79
N ILE A 27 -7.27 -6.56 10.65
CA ILE A 27 -8.63 -6.03 10.69
C ILE A 27 -8.88 -5.30 12.01
N LEU A 28 -8.49 -5.89 13.14
CA LEU A 28 -8.65 -5.27 14.46
C LEU A 28 -7.86 -3.96 14.54
N LEU A 29 -6.60 -3.95 14.12
CA LEU A 29 -5.78 -2.75 14.11
C LEU A 29 -6.37 -1.64 13.23
N LEU A 30 -6.84 -1.98 12.02
CA LEU A 30 -7.49 -1.03 11.11
C LEU A 30 -8.78 -0.47 11.70
N PHE A 31 -9.57 -1.31 12.38
CA PHE A 31 -10.80 -0.89 13.03
C PHE A 31 -10.50 0.08 14.18
N LEU A 32 -9.56 -0.27 15.07
CA LEU A 32 -9.13 0.58 16.18
C LEU A 32 -8.56 1.91 15.71
N ALA A 33 -7.70 1.90 14.68
CA ALA A 33 -7.17 3.13 14.08
C ALA A 33 -8.29 3.99 13.49
N GLY A 34 -9.27 3.37 12.83
CA GLY A 34 -10.45 4.06 12.31
C GLY A 34 -11.29 4.72 13.40
N VAL A 35 -11.58 4.00 14.49
CA VAL A 35 -12.30 4.55 15.65
C VAL A 35 -11.51 5.68 16.30
N GLY A 36 -10.20 5.49 16.50
CA GLY A 36 -9.30 6.51 17.04
C GLY A 36 -9.29 7.80 16.22
N LEU A 37 -9.32 7.69 14.88
CA LEU A 37 -9.44 8.85 14.00
C LEU A 37 -10.80 9.56 14.13
N LEU A 38 -11.90 8.83 14.31
CA LEU A 38 -13.22 9.45 14.55
C LEU A 38 -13.25 10.19 15.90
N ILE A 39 -12.68 9.61 16.94
CA ILE A 39 -12.54 10.27 18.25
C ILE A 39 -11.68 11.53 18.10
N LYS A 40 -10.52 11.41 17.44
CA LYS A 40 -9.64 12.56 17.17
C LYS A 40 -10.35 13.66 16.41
N ALA A 41 -11.11 13.31 15.36
CA ALA A 41 -11.89 14.27 14.58
C ALA A 41 -12.94 15.00 15.41
N LYS A 42 -13.52 14.35 16.43
CA LYS A 42 -14.46 14.98 17.36
C LYS A 42 -13.77 15.86 18.41
N VAL A 43 -12.61 15.46 18.91
CA VAL A 43 -11.90 16.18 19.99
C VAL A 43 -11.08 17.36 19.45
N ASN A 44 -10.42 17.19 18.31
CA ASN A 44 -9.62 18.22 17.66
C ASN A 44 -9.79 18.13 16.14
N PRO A 45 -10.86 18.71 15.59
CA PRO A 45 -11.14 18.65 14.16
C PRO A 45 -10.08 19.43 13.39
N ALA A 46 -9.36 18.73 12.51
CA ALA A 46 -8.52 19.36 11.50
C ALA A 46 -9.35 19.54 10.23
N TYR A 47 -9.69 20.79 9.92
CA TYR A 47 -10.34 21.14 8.67
C TYR A 47 -9.26 21.42 7.62
N SER A 48 -9.16 20.55 6.62
CA SER A 48 -8.40 20.83 5.40
C SER A 48 -9.38 21.13 4.28
N GLU A 49 -9.03 22.05 3.38
CA GLU A 49 -9.74 22.16 2.11
C GLU A 49 -9.61 20.83 1.37
N LEU A 50 -10.74 20.14 1.21
CA LEU A 50 -10.79 18.83 0.59
C LEU A 50 -10.77 19.00 -0.93
N PHE A 51 -9.71 18.46 -1.55
CA PHE A 51 -9.55 18.30 -3.00
C PHE A 51 -9.42 19.60 -3.79
N MET A 52 -8.21 20.16 -3.83
CA MET A 52 -7.86 21.07 -4.92
C MET A 52 -7.84 20.29 -6.24
N GLU A 53 -8.10 20.97 -7.35
CA GLU A 53 -8.20 20.34 -8.67
C GLU A 53 -6.90 19.61 -9.08
N GLU A 54 -5.75 20.12 -8.61
CA GLU A 54 -4.44 19.46 -8.73
C GLU A 54 -4.38 18.09 -8.01
N ASP A 55 -5.10 17.91 -6.91
CA ASP A 55 -5.11 16.66 -6.14
C ASP A 55 -5.96 15.59 -6.82
N LYS A 56 -6.98 15.98 -7.60
CA LYS A 56 -7.81 15.02 -8.35
C LYS A 56 -6.99 14.27 -9.39
N LEU A 57 -6.15 14.97 -10.16
CA LEU A 57 -5.33 14.33 -11.19
C LEU A 57 -4.30 13.40 -10.54
N LYS A 58 -3.62 13.85 -9.47
CA LYS A 58 -2.70 13.00 -8.71
C LYS A 58 -3.41 11.74 -8.19
N MET A 59 -4.61 11.88 -7.63
CA MET A 59 -5.39 10.75 -7.12
C MET A 59 -5.76 9.74 -8.21
N ILE A 60 -6.19 10.20 -9.39
CA ILE A 60 -6.49 9.34 -10.54
C ILE A 60 -5.22 8.60 -11.00
N VAL A 61 -4.10 9.31 -11.13
CA VAL A 61 -2.82 8.72 -11.55
C VAL A 61 -2.35 7.66 -10.55
N VAL A 62 -2.41 7.94 -9.25
CA VAL A 62 -2.11 6.96 -8.19
C VAL A 62 -3.01 5.72 -8.32
N GLY A 63 -4.32 5.91 -8.56
CA GLY A 63 -5.26 4.82 -8.78
C GLY A 63 -4.88 3.94 -9.98
N ILE A 64 -4.56 4.56 -11.12
CA ILE A 64 -4.16 3.85 -12.35
C ILE A 64 -2.86 3.06 -12.12
N ILE A 65 -1.85 3.67 -11.51
CA ILE A 65 -0.57 2.99 -11.21
C ILE A 65 -0.81 1.81 -10.26
N SER A 66 -1.65 1.98 -9.25
CA SER A 66 -1.97 0.92 -8.28
C SER A 66 -2.67 -0.27 -8.95
N LEU A 67 -3.62 0.00 -9.86
CA LEU A 67 -4.26 -1.06 -10.65
C LEU A 67 -3.28 -1.73 -11.61
N GLY A 68 -2.46 -0.94 -12.30
CA GLY A 68 -1.41 -1.44 -13.19
C GLY A 68 -0.42 -2.35 -12.46
N TRP A 69 -0.01 -1.97 -11.24
CA TRP A 69 0.87 -2.77 -10.38
C TRP A 69 0.27 -4.15 -10.12
N VAL A 70 -0.99 -4.24 -9.69
CA VAL A 70 -1.66 -5.54 -9.43
C VAL A 70 -1.72 -6.42 -10.68
N LEU A 71 -2.04 -5.83 -11.84
CA LEU A 71 -2.14 -6.56 -13.10
C LEU A 71 -0.78 -7.05 -13.62
N LEU A 72 0.28 -6.31 -13.34
CA LEU A 72 1.64 -6.61 -13.79
C LEU A 72 2.40 -7.54 -12.85
N LEU A 73 2.02 -7.62 -11.56
CA LEU A 73 2.69 -8.45 -10.54
C LEU A 73 2.94 -9.88 -11.02
N LYS A 74 1.92 -10.54 -11.56
CA LYS A 74 2.01 -11.92 -12.03
C LYS A 74 2.85 -12.08 -13.29
N LYS A 75 2.88 -11.07 -14.17
CA LYS A 75 3.56 -11.14 -15.46
C LYS A 75 5.04 -10.80 -15.36
N ILE A 76 5.37 -9.70 -14.68
CA ILE A 76 6.73 -9.17 -14.64
C ILE A 76 7.49 -9.72 -13.44
N GLY A 77 6.85 -9.80 -12.26
CA GLY A 77 7.48 -10.27 -11.03
C GLY A 77 7.40 -9.22 -9.93
N PHE A 78 7.39 -9.67 -8.67
CA PHE A 78 7.16 -8.82 -7.50
C PHE A 78 8.19 -7.70 -7.37
N VAL A 79 9.47 -8.02 -7.52
CA VAL A 79 10.56 -7.08 -7.22
C VAL A 79 10.51 -5.89 -8.18
N ILE A 80 10.50 -6.14 -9.49
CA ILE A 80 10.57 -5.09 -10.49
C ILE A 80 9.29 -4.25 -10.51
N THR A 81 8.12 -4.90 -10.47
CA THR A 81 6.84 -4.18 -10.51
C THR A 81 6.64 -3.31 -9.28
N SER A 82 6.97 -3.81 -8.10
CA SER A 82 6.84 -3.05 -6.85
C SER A 82 7.87 -1.93 -6.78
N PHE A 83 9.11 -2.18 -7.20
CA PHE A 83 10.15 -1.14 -7.26
C PHE A 83 9.74 0.02 -8.17
N ALA A 84 9.27 -0.30 -9.38
CA ALA A 84 8.82 0.72 -10.33
C ALA A 84 7.56 1.44 -9.84
N ALA A 85 6.54 0.71 -9.39
CA ALA A 85 5.28 1.30 -8.93
C ALA A 85 5.49 2.19 -7.70
N LEU A 86 6.18 1.70 -6.66
CA LEU A 86 6.44 2.47 -5.44
C LEU A 86 7.34 3.67 -5.74
N GLY A 87 8.41 3.50 -6.51
CA GLY A 87 9.31 4.60 -6.88
C GLY A 87 8.59 5.73 -7.61
N VAL A 88 7.74 5.39 -8.58
CA VAL A 88 6.93 6.37 -9.32
C VAL A 88 5.87 7.01 -8.41
N LEU A 89 5.18 6.23 -7.57
CA LEU A 89 4.16 6.76 -6.66
C LEU A 89 4.75 7.77 -5.67
N ILE A 90 5.86 7.42 -5.01
CA ILE A 90 6.56 8.31 -4.08
C ILE A 90 7.00 9.58 -4.82
N TRP A 91 7.54 9.45 -6.02
CA TRP A 91 8.00 10.59 -6.81
C TRP A 91 6.87 11.52 -7.26
N ILE A 92 5.71 10.99 -7.67
CA ILE A 92 4.55 11.79 -8.09
C ILE A 92 3.96 12.58 -6.92
N LEU A 93 4.02 12.01 -5.71
CA LEU A 93 3.55 12.61 -4.47
C LEU A 93 4.49 13.69 -3.91
N HIS A 94 5.75 13.76 -4.38
CA HIS A 94 6.62 14.88 -4.03
C HIS A 94 6.10 16.21 -4.61
N GLU A 95 6.13 17.25 -3.78
CA GLU A 95 5.75 18.61 -4.17
C GLU A 95 6.68 19.18 -5.27
N LYS A 96 7.98 18.88 -5.20
CA LYS A 96 8.98 19.26 -6.22
C LYS A 96 9.51 18.04 -6.96
N ARG A 97 9.37 18.03 -8.29
CA ARG A 97 9.75 16.90 -9.15
C ARG A 97 11.12 17.13 -9.79
N ASN A 98 12.15 17.12 -8.95
CA ASN A 98 13.54 17.29 -9.40
C ASN A 98 14.26 15.94 -9.45
N TRP A 99 15.38 15.88 -10.19
CA TRP A 99 16.20 14.67 -10.32
C TRP A 99 16.63 14.08 -8.97
N LYS A 100 16.97 14.94 -8.01
CA LYS A 100 17.29 14.52 -6.64
C LYS A 100 16.15 13.74 -5.98
N ASN A 101 14.92 14.24 -6.09
CA ASN A 101 13.76 13.60 -5.48
C ASN A 101 13.38 12.31 -6.21
N PHE A 102 13.60 12.25 -7.53
CA PHE A 102 13.47 11.00 -8.29
C PHE A 102 14.42 9.92 -7.75
N CYS A 103 15.71 10.23 -7.61
CA CYS A 103 16.69 9.28 -7.05
C CYS A 103 16.35 8.86 -5.62
N ILE A 104 15.96 9.80 -4.76
CA ILE A 104 15.54 9.49 -3.38
C ILE A 104 14.31 8.59 -3.36
N SER A 105 13.31 8.85 -4.22
CA SER A 105 12.08 8.06 -4.28
C SER A 105 12.36 6.60 -4.66
N PHE A 106 13.22 6.39 -5.65
CA PHE A 106 13.62 5.04 -6.06
C PHE A 106 14.55 4.37 -5.02
N LEU A 107 15.37 5.13 -4.30
CA LEU A 107 16.17 4.59 -3.20
C LEU A 107 15.28 4.09 -2.06
N ILE A 108 14.25 4.85 -1.69
CA ILE A 108 13.25 4.45 -0.69
C ILE A 108 12.51 3.20 -1.18
N ALA A 109 12.05 3.20 -2.43
CA ALA A 109 11.37 2.04 -3.03
C ALA A 109 12.26 0.78 -3.04
N ALA A 110 13.55 0.91 -3.36
CA ALA A 110 14.49 -0.22 -3.28
C ALA A 110 14.58 -0.76 -1.85
N GLY A 111 14.68 0.13 -0.86
CA GLY A 111 14.71 -0.24 0.55
C GLY A 111 13.44 -0.99 0.98
N GLU A 112 12.25 -0.44 0.67
CA GLU A 112 10.97 -1.06 0.99
C GLU A 112 10.79 -2.43 0.33
N VAL A 113 11.09 -2.54 -0.97
CA VAL A 113 10.99 -3.80 -1.71
C VAL A 113 11.98 -4.84 -1.17
N ALA A 114 13.20 -4.44 -0.83
CA ALA A 114 14.19 -5.33 -0.22
C ALA A 114 13.71 -5.85 1.14
N VAL A 115 13.19 -4.98 2.00
CA VAL A 115 12.63 -5.36 3.31
C VAL A 115 11.48 -6.34 3.14
N PHE A 116 10.52 -6.04 2.25
CA PHE A 116 9.40 -6.95 2.00
C PHE A 116 9.87 -8.28 1.41
N TYR A 117 10.80 -8.27 0.46
CA TYR A 117 11.34 -9.51 -0.10
C TYR A 117 12.01 -10.37 0.97
N LEU A 118 12.83 -9.77 1.85
CA LEU A 118 13.48 -10.51 2.93
C LEU A 118 12.47 -11.09 3.92
N ILE A 119 11.50 -10.29 4.36
CA ILE A 119 10.47 -10.76 5.30
C ILE A 119 9.64 -11.87 4.66
N PHE A 120 9.10 -11.67 3.45
CA PHE A 120 8.19 -12.64 2.87
C PHE A 120 8.91 -13.87 2.31
N ALA A 121 9.98 -13.70 1.53
CA ALA A 121 10.64 -14.83 0.88
C ALA A 121 11.61 -15.58 1.81
N LYS A 122 12.25 -14.92 2.78
CA LYS A 122 13.26 -15.54 3.65
C LYS A 122 12.77 -15.83 5.06
N LEU A 123 12.02 -14.91 5.68
CA LEU A 123 11.55 -15.09 7.06
C LEU A 123 10.25 -15.89 7.12
N LEU A 124 9.25 -15.51 6.32
CA LEU A 124 7.90 -16.07 6.34
C LEU A 124 7.71 -17.21 5.33
N LEU A 125 8.67 -17.42 4.42
CA LEU A 125 8.65 -18.44 3.37
C LEU A 125 7.36 -18.42 2.52
N VAL A 126 6.81 -17.21 2.31
CA VAL A 126 5.63 -16.99 1.48
C VAL A 126 6.08 -16.83 0.03
N PRO A 127 5.52 -17.60 -0.92
CA PRO A 127 5.90 -17.49 -2.33
C PRO A 127 5.47 -16.12 -2.89
N LEU A 128 6.45 -15.37 -3.39
CA LEU A 128 6.21 -14.13 -4.12
C LEU A 128 6.04 -14.42 -5.61
N PRO A 129 5.23 -13.65 -6.35
CA PRO A 129 5.10 -13.79 -7.80
C PRO A 129 6.46 -13.60 -8.48
N SER A 130 7.05 -14.67 -9.03
CA SER A 130 8.38 -14.64 -9.63
C SER A 130 8.43 -14.19 -11.09
N GLY A 131 7.27 -13.86 -11.68
CA GLY A 131 7.10 -13.30 -13.02
C GLY A 131 8.01 -13.86 -14.10
N LEU A 132 8.28 -13.04 -15.13
CA LEU A 132 9.32 -13.29 -16.13
C LEU A 132 10.70 -12.83 -15.67
N LEU A 133 10.75 -11.93 -14.68
CA LEU A 133 11.96 -11.22 -14.26
C LEU A 133 12.11 -11.24 -12.74
N PHE A 134 12.24 -12.44 -12.17
CA PHE A 134 12.51 -12.77 -10.74
C PHE A 134 11.36 -12.54 -9.74
#